data_AF-A0ABD3WTI3-F1
#
_entry.id   AF-A0ABD3WTI3-F1
#
_cell.length_a   1.000
_cell.length_b   1.000
_cell.length_c   1.000
_cell.angle_alpha   90.00
_cell.angle_beta   90.00
_cell.angle_gamma   90.00
#
_symmetry.space_group_name_H-M   'P 1'
#
loop_
_entity.id
_entity.type
_entity.pdbx_description
1 polymer ?
#
loop_
_entity_poly.entity_id
_entity_poly.type
_entity_poly.pdbx_seq_one_letter_code
_entity_poly.pdbx_strand_id
1 'polypeptide(L)'
;MQCSFTKCSEGAIITPSHDHVEVRAFHLSQKGHKNLQVSWNIEGEATFHSTCWHDMCKAAKDESSEIVLSHLERKMILEAEKTAEFHDSMEKLKEETKRIAMMIKTARYCIAFTGAGISTAAGIGDFRGKDGKWTNMDKKKEYGAKGVKKSKPPISSYRPTYTHEALQKMVEMGFIKHVISQNCDGLHRLSGIPPERLSELHGNCYIEKCEKCGTRYERKFSHRTVPVGHKALVPPQPCHKCHINHRTGGICEKQDCEGYLMNTIINFGDFLEDSVLSDAKAEASKADLVFCLGSTLQVTPANMLIEMGQKPTRLIICNRQVTPYDFVCCQKEEGATDPNGCRVFGDCDDLMREVMLNILGPEGVLEWEELRPERMKLYDQMRVDEVDYMQML
;
A
#
# COMPACT_ATOMS: atom_id res chain seq x y z
N MET A 1 19.11 17.62 -1.69
CA MET A 1 17.77 18.14 -1.32
C MET A 1 17.83 19.19 -0.22
N GLN A 2 17.87 20.47 -0.56
CA GLN A 2 17.80 21.55 0.44
C GLN A 2 16.36 21.68 0.96
N CYS A 3 16.19 22.05 2.24
CA CYS A 3 14.87 22.35 2.81
C CYS A 3 14.22 23.52 2.06
N SER A 4 12.95 23.33 1.65
CA SER A 4 12.11 24.28 0.93
C SER A 4 11.59 25.42 1.82
N PHE A 5 11.71 25.31 3.15
CA PHE A 5 11.41 26.41 4.05
C PHE A 5 12.53 27.46 3.98
N THR A 6 12.24 28.63 3.42
CA THR A 6 13.26 29.63 3.07
C THR A 6 13.98 30.24 4.28
N LYS A 7 13.37 30.17 5.46
CA LYS A 7 13.96 30.62 6.73
C LYS A 7 14.65 29.51 7.53
N CYS A 8 14.74 28.30 6.99
CA CYS A 8 15.41 27.19 7.65
C CYS A 8 16.89 27.55 7.91
N SER A 9 17.26 27.68 9.19
CA SER A 9 18.61 28.04 9.64
C SER A 9 19.61 26.87 9.59
N GLU A 10 19.12 25.64 9.39
CA GLU A 10 19.96 24.43 9.40
C GLU A 10 20.88 24.29 8.16
N GLY A 11 20.78 25.19 7.17
CA GLY A 11 21.61 25.14 5.96
C GLY A 11 21.36 23.89 5.09
N ALA A 12 22.30 23.58 4.17
CA ALA A 12 22.22 22.41 3.30
C ALA A 12 23.33 21.39 3.62
N ILE A 13 22.95 20.23 4.17
CA ILE A 13 23.69 18.96 4.09
C ILE A 13 22.66 17.84 3.99
N ILE A 14 22.65 17.12 2.86
CA ILE A 14 21.81 15.94 2.66
C ILE A 14 22.74 14.75 2.67
N THR A 15 22.72 14.07 3.80
CA THR A 15 23.11 12.67 3.86
C THR A 15 21.83 11.83 3.98
N PRO A 16 21.85 10.55 3.58
CA PRO A 16 20.76 9.58 3.82
C PRO A 16 20.37 9.36 5.30
N SER A 17 20.98 10.10 6.23
CA SER A 17 20.81 9.99 7.67
C SER A 17 19.83 11.01 8.27
N HIS A 18 19.10 11.79 7.46
CA HIS A 18 18.18 12.80 7.98
C HIS A 18 16.72 12.51 7.62
N ASP A 19 15.85 12.63 8.62
CA ASP A 19 14.39 12.53 8.46
C ASP A 19 13.90 13.67 7.56
N HIS A 20 13.09 13.36 6.55
CA HIS A 20 12.59 14.35 5.58
C HIS A 20 11.11 14.17 5.27
N VAL A 21 10.50 15.27 4.85
CA VAL A 21 9.10 15.33 4.40
C VAL A 21 9.05 15.82 2.97
N GLU A 22 8.44 15.03 2.09
CA GLU A 22 8.11 15.39 0.72
C GLU A 22 6.64 15.74 0.65
N VAL A 23 6.33 16.90 0.10
CA VAL A 23 4.95 17.36 -0.01
C VAL A 23 4.68 17.95 -1.39
N ARG A 24 3.41 17.99 -1.78
CA ARG A 24 2.98 18.50 -3.07
C ARG A 24 1.75 19.39 -2.92
N ALA A 25 1.79 20.56 -3.53
CA ALA A 25 0.64 21.46 -3.66
C ALA A 25 0.39 21.78 -5.14
N PHE A 26 -0.85 22.13 -5.51
CA PHE A 26 -1.12 22.52 -6.89
C PHE A 26 -0.76 23.98 -7.13
N HIS A 27 -0.04 24.22 -8.21
CA HIS A 27 0.32 25.57 -8.64
C HIS A 27 -0.94 26.32 -9.13
N LEU A 28 -1.33 27.38 -8.43
CA LEU A 28 -2.34 28.33 -8.90
C LEU A 28 -1.69 29.31 -9.90
N SER A 29 -2.36 29.61 -11.01
CA SER A 29 -1.79 30.24 -12.23
C SER A 29 -0.74 31.35 -11.97
N GLN A 30 0.34 31.31 -12.76
CA GLN A 30 1.63 32.06 -12.82
C GLN A 30 1.78 33.52 -12.31
N LYS A 31 0.81 34.16 -11.67
CA LYS A 31 1.02 35.46 -10.99
C LYS A 31 1.38 35.28 -9.50
N GLY A 32 2.21 34.27 -9.19
CA GLY A 32 2.61 33.89 -7.84
C GLY A 32 3.78 34.73 -7.32
N HIS A 33 3.58 35.35 -6.16
CA HIS A 33 4.46 36.35 -5.55
C HIS A 33 5.86 35.81 -5.19
N LYS A 34 6.88 36.67 -5.29
CA LYS A 34 8.30 36.37 -4.95
C LYS A 34 8.58 36.14 -3.45
N ASN A 35 7.57 36.20 -2.58
CA ASN A 35 7.74 36.25 -1.12
C ASN A 35 7.26 34.98 -0.40
N LEU A 36 7.14 33.84 -1.10
CA LEU A 36 6.70 32.61 -0.45
C LEU A 36 7.69 32.16 0.63
N GLN A 37 7.17 31.79 1.81
CA GLN A 37 7.99 31.15 2.83
C GLN A 37 8.38 29.72 2.44
N VAL A 38 7.68 29.15 1.45
CA VAL A 38 7.95 27.83 0.87
C VAL A 38 8.37 27.95 -0.58
N SER A 39 9.52 27.38 -0.93
CA SER A 39 9.97 27.21 -2.30
C SER A 39 9.48 25.87 -2.88
N TRP A 40 8.46 25.95 -3.73
CA TRP A 40 7.97 24.83 -4.54
C TRP A 40 8.75 24.77 -5.85
N ASN A 41 9.12 23.56 -6.29
CA ASN A 41 9.74 23.36 -7.60
C ASN A 41 8.72 23.59 -8.74
N ILE A 42 9.20 23.55 -9.98
CA ILE A 42 8.37 23.75 -11.19
C ILE A 42 7.23 22.74 -11.34
N GLU A 43 7.28 21.61 -10.63
CA GLU A 43 6.28 20.53 -10.63
C GLU A 43 5.27 20.63 -9.47
N GLY A 44 5.44 21.63 -8.59
CA GLY A 44 4.60 21.87 -7.41
C GLY A 44 4.99 21.03 -6.19
N GLU A 45 6.24 20.56 -6.12
CA GLU A 45 6.75 19.74 -5.00
C GLU A 45 7.73 20.53 -4.12
N ALA A 46 7.80 20.17 -2.84
CA ALA A 46 8.71 20.77 -1.86
C ALA A 46 9.21 19.70 -0.88
N THR A 47 10.42 19.90 -0.36
CA THR A 47 11.06 18.98 0.60
C THR A 47 11.39 19.75 1.88
N PHE A 48 11.10 19.20 3.05
CA PHE A 48 11.30 19.87 4.34
C PHE A 48 12.01 18.96 5.34
N HIS A 49 12.73 19.56 6.29
CA HIS A 49 13.00 18.89 7.57
C HIS A 49 11.67 18.68 8.31
N SER A 50 11.53 17.57 9.04
CA SER A 50 10.30 17.22 9.78
C SER A 50 9.84 18.33 10.73
N THR A 51 10.77 19.00 11.41
CA THR A 51 10.49 20.14 12.29
C THR A 51 9.97 21.35 11.51
N CYS A 52 10.63 21.72 10.42
CA CYS A 52 10.19 22.83 9.56
C CYS A 52 8.79 22.57 8.98
N TRP A 53 8.50 21.33 8.56
CA TRP A 53 7.18 20.97 8.07
C TRP A 53 6.10 21.09 9.15
N HIS A 54 6.40 20.66 10.37
CA HIS A 54 5.49 20.79 11.51
C HIS A 54 5.17 22.26 11.81
N ASP A 55 6.19 23.11 11.84
CA ASP A 55 6.03 24.55 12.07
C ASP A 55 5.19 25.20 10.96
N MET A 56 5.40 24.82 9.69
CA MET A 56 4.56 25.26 8.56
C MET A 56 3.10 24.83 8.72
N CYS A 57 2.84 23.57 9.06
CA CYS A 57 1.47 23.08 9.25
C CYS A 57 0.77 23.77 10.40
N LYS A 58 1.47 23.95 11.52
CA LYS A 58 0.94 24.68 12.69
C LYS A 58 0.62 26.12 12.32
N ALA A 59 1.56 26.80 11.67
CA ALA A 59 1.37 28.15 11.17
C ALA A 59 0.22 28.25 10.18
N ALA A 60 -0.04 27.23 9.35
CA ALA A 60 -1.15 27.25 8.40
C ALA A 60 -2.51 27.14 9.10
N LYS A 61 -2.60 26.37 10.20
CA LYS A 61 -3.81 26.16 11.00
C LYS A 61 -4.08 27.28 12.01
N ASP A 62 -3.05 28.00 12.44
CA ASP A 62 -3.12 29.05 13.46
C ASP A 62 -2.78 30.43 12.88
N GLU A 63 -3.72 31.37 12.91
CA GLU A 63 -3.50 32.73 12.42
C GLU A 63 -2.61 33.58 13.34
N SER A 64 -2.42 33.16 14.59
CA SER A 64 -1.59 33.86 15.59
C SER A 64 -0.11 33.45 15.57
N SER A 65 0.28 32.54 14.68
CA SER A 65 1.66 32.08 14.53
C SER A 65 2.62 33.22 14.13
N GLU A 66 3.85 33.19 14.65
CA GLU A 66 4.94 34.10 14.24
C GLU A 66 5.29 33.97 12.74
N ILE A 67 4.96 32.83 12.15
CA ILE A 67 5.13 32.54 10.74
C ILE A 67 3.96 33.15 9.96
N VAL A 68 4.20 34.32 9.38
CA VAL A 68 3.21 35.04 8.57
C VAL A 68 3.02 34.37 7.19
N LEU A 69 1.92 33.63 7.03
CA LEU A 69 1.52 33.00 5.78
C LEU A 69 0.37 33.79 5.13
N SER A 70 0.47 34.06 3.83
CA SER A 70 -0.65 34.55 3.02
C SER A 70 -1.78 33.51 2.96
N HIS A 71 -2.99 33.96 2.64
CA HIS A 71 -4.15 33.07 2.48
C HIS A 71 -3.88 31.93 1.48
N LEU A 72 -3.17 32.25 0.39
CA LEU A 72 -2.77 31.29 -0.62
C LEU A 72 -1.80 30.24 -0.07
N GLU A 73 -0.76 30.67 0.66
CA GLU A 73 0.21 29.76 1.29
C GLU A 73 -0.45 28.83 2.29
N ARG A 74 -1.38 29.35 3.12
CA ARG A 74 -2.15 28.51 4.06
C ARG A 74 -2.90 27.42 3.32
N LYS A 75 -3.65 27.79 2.29
CA LYS A 75 -4.42 26.82 1.50
C LYS A 75 -3.52 25.76 0.87
N MET A 76 -2.38 26.18 0.30
CA MET A 76 -1.40 25.25 -0.30
C MET A 76 -0.77 24.32 0.73
N ILE A 77 -0.40 24.81 1.92
CA ILE A 77 0.20 23.99 2.98
C ILE A 77 -0.81 22.98 3.52
N LEU A 78 -2.06 23.40 3.77
CA LEU A 78 -3.11 22.49 4.25
C LEU A 78 -3.50 21.42 3.21
N GLU A 79 -3.39 21.74 1.92
CA GLU A 79 -3.53 20.76 0.85
C GLU A 79 -2.34 19.81 0.80
N ALA A 80 -1.12 20.35 0.85
CA ALA A 80 0.11 19.59 0.87
C ALA A 80 0.18 18.62 2.05
N GLU A 81 -0.33 19.01 3.22
CA GLU A 81 -0.46 18.15 4.41
C GLU A 81 -1.25 16.87 4.16
N LYS A 82 -2.27 16.91 3.30
CA LYS A 82 -3.06 15.72 2.98
C LYS A 82 -2.27 14.70 2.15
N THR A 83 -1.22 15.14 1.48
CA THR A 83 -0.41 14.29 0.59
C THR A 83 1.02 14.09 1.09
N ALA A 84 1.35 14.63 2.26
CA ALA A 84 2.69 14.61 2.81
C ALA A 84 3.21 13.17 3.00
N GLU A 85 4.37 12.90 2.42
CA GLU A 85 5.14 11.67 2.56
C GLU A 85 6.34 11.96 3.46
N PHE A 86 6.57 11.09 4.43
CA PHE A 86 7.64 11.21 5.42
C PHE A 86 8.59 10.03 5.25
N HIS A 87 9.85 10.27 5.58
CA HIS A 87 10.91 9.30 5.50
C HIS A 87 11.83 9.44 6.71
N ASP A 88 11.91 8.37 7.50
CA ASP A 88 12.88 8.22 8.58
C ASP A 88 14.28 8.00 8.00
N SER A 89 15.28 8.47 8.72
CA SER A 89 16.69 8.21 8.41
C SER A 89 17.01 6.71 8.41
N MET A 90 18.00 6.32 7.60
CA MET A 90 18.46 4.92 7.57
C MET A 90 19.00 4.43 8.92
N GLU A 91 19.55 5.33 9.74
CA GLU A 91 20.02 4.99 11.09
C GLU A 91 18.84 4.63 12.01
N LYS A 92 17.81 5.48 12.04
CA LYS A 92 16.57 5.22 12.79
C LYS A 92 15.87 3.96 12.30
N LEU A 93 15.82 3.75 10.98
CA LEU A 93 15.26 2.54 10.38
C LEU A 93 16.00 1.28 10.88
N LYS A 94 17.33 1.28 10.83
CA LYS A 94 18.16 0.15 11.29
C LYS A 94 18.00 -0.14 12.78
N GLU A 95 17.80 0.89 13.59
CA GLU A 95 17.56 0.70 15.02
C GLU A 95 16.17 0.12 15.27
N GLU A 96 15.11 0.71 14.69
CA GLU A 96 13.74 0.24 14.86
C GLU A 96 13.53 -1.18 14.30
N THR A 97 14.23 -1.55 13.22
CA THR A 97 14.09 -2.89 12.59
C THR A 97 14.57 -4.02 13.49
N LYS A 98 15.56 -3.79 14.37
CA LYS A 98 15.95 -4.78 15.39
C LYS A 98 14.78 -5.09 16.32
N ARG A 99 14.08 -4.04 16.77
CA ARG A 99 12.90 -4.15 17.65
C ARG A 99 11.74 -4.82 16.92
N ILE A 100 11.46 -4.41 15.69
CA ILE A 100 10.45 -5.03 14.81
C ILE A 100 10.71 -6.53 14.65
N ALA A 101 11.95 -6.92 14.33
CA ALA A 101 12.31 -8.33 14.16
C ALA A 101 12.11 -9.12 15.46
N MET A 102 12.45 -8.55 16.62
CA MET A 102 12.20 -9.18 17.92
C MET A 102 10.69 -9.34 18.20
N MET A 103 9.89 -8.30 17.92
CA MET A 103 8.43 -8.37 18.06
C MET A 103 7.84 -9.48 17.20
N ILE A 104 8.29 -9.61 15.95
CA ILE A 104 7.84 -10.65 15.02
C ILE A 104 8.27 -12.04 15.48
N LYS A 105 9.53 -12.21 15.90
CA LYS A 105 10.06 -13.49 16.39
C LYS A 105 9.36 -13.98 17.66
N THR A 106 8.89 -13.07 18.52
CA THR A 106 8.25 -13.39 19.79
C THR A 106 6.73 -13.45 19.72
N ALA A 107 6.11 -12.93 18.66
CA ALA A 107 4.68 -13.01 18.44
C ALA A 107 4.22 -14.46 18.27
N ARG A 108 3.15 -14.86 18.98
CA ARG A 108 2.56 -16.19 18.79
C ARG A 108 1.71 -16.22 17.53
N TYR A 109 1.10 -15.08 17.20
CA TYR A 109 0.22 -14.91 16.06
C TYR A 109 0.40 -13.52 15.44
N CYS A 110 1.41 -13.39 14.58
CA CYS A 110 1.59 -12.18 13.78
C CYS A 110 0.79 -12.25 12.49
N ILE A 111 -0.02 -11.23 12.19
CA ILE A 111 -0.65 -11.08 10.88
C ILE A 111 -0.02 -9.91 10.11
N ALA A 112 0.11 -10.05 8.80
CA ALA A 112 0.46 -8.93 7.94
C ALA A 112 -0.81 -8.27 7.40
N PHE A 113 -0.85 -6.93 7.39
CA PHE A 113 -1.92 -6.15 6.79
C PHE A 113 -1.34 -5.28 5.68
N THR A 114 -1.76 -5.46 4.42
CA THR A 114 -1.09 -4.79 3.29
C THR A 114 -2.03 -3.93 2.45
N GLY A 115 -1.54 -2.76 2.04
CA GLY A 115 -2.21 -1.87 1.10
C GLY A 115 -1.38 -1.59 -0.16
N ALA A 116 -1.87 -0.67 -0.99
CA ALA A 116 -1.31 -0.45 -2.33
C ALA A 116 0.14 0.05 -2.32
N GLY A 117 0.61 0.60 -1.19
CA GLY A 117 1.98 1.09 -1.02
C GLY A 117 3.04 0.01 -1.29
N ILE A 118 2.76 -1.26 -0.96
CA ILE A 118 3.74 -2.35 -1.18
C ILE A 118 3.93 -2.71 -2.65
N SER A 119 3.03 -2.28 -3.54
CA SER A 119 3.05 -2.55 -4.98
C SER A 119 3.61 -1.38 -5.80
N THR A 120 3.90 -0.24 -5.17
CA THR A 120 4.40 0.98 -5.84
C THR A 120 5.74 0.77 -6.54
N ALA A 121 6.67 0.03 -5.90
CA ALA A 121 7.97 -0.32 -6.47
C ALA A 121 7.88 -1.23 -7.70
N ALA A 122 6.78 -1.99 -7.86
CA ALA A 122 6.51 -2.74 -9.08
C ALA A 122 6.01 -1.83 -10.23
N GLY A 123 5.77 -0.54 -9.98
CA GLY A 123 5.16 0.37 -10.96
C GLY A 123 3.63 0.33 -10.97
N ILE A 124 3.01 -0.32 -9.99
CA ILE A 124 1.58 -0.25 -9.75
C ILE A 124 1.32 0.97 -8.87
N GLY A 125 0.80 2.05 -9.47
CA GLY A 125 0.48 3.27 -8.73
C GLY A 125 -0.50 3.01 -7.58
N ASP A 126 -0.33 3.72 -6.47
CA ASP A 126 -1.21 3.63 -5.32
C ASP A 126 -2.52 4.42 -5.51
N PHE A 127 -3.28 4.53 -4.43
CA PHE A 127 -4.54 5.25 -4.42
C PHE A 127 -4.44 6.69 -3.88
N ARG A 128 -3.59 6.94 -2.88
CA ARG A 128 -3.56 8.19 -2.10
C ARG A 128 -2.17 8.84 -1.92
N GLY A 129 -1.10 8.21 -2.39
CA GLY A 129 0.22 8.82 -2.44
C GLY A 129 0.30 9.94 -3.48
N LYS A 130 1.50 10.48 -3.71
CA LYS A 130 1.73 11.64 -4.59
C LYS A 130 1.15 11.53 -6.00
N ASP A 131 1.24 10.32 -6.56
CA ASP A 131 0.74 9.94 -7.88
C ASP A 131 -0.52 9.04 -7.81
N GLY A 132 -1.12 8.95 -6.62
CA GLY A 132 -2.26 8.09 -6.35
C GLY A 132 -3.49 8.39 -7.20
N LYS A 133 -4.26 7.36 -7.53
CA LYS A 133 -5.46 7.49 -8.38
C LYS A 133 -6.46 8.53 -7.86
N TRP A 134 -6.77 8.51 -6.56
CA TRP A 134 -7.73 9.43 -5.94
C TRP A 134 -7.14 10.81 -5.76
N THR A 135 -5.87 10.92 -5.37
CA THR A 135 -5.12 12.18 -5.32
C THR A 135 -5.21 12.91 -6.67
N ASN A 136 -5.05 12.17 -7.78
CA ASN A 136 -5.16 12.71 -9.13
C ASN A 136 -6.60 13.02 -9.59
N MET A 137 -7.61 12.42 -8.97
CA MET A 137 -9.01 12.77 -9.23
C MET A 137 -9.41 14.04 -8.48
N ASP A 138 -9.00 14.18 -7.22
CA ASP A 138 -9.24 15.39 -6.42
C ASP A 138 -8.60 16.60 -7.12
N LYS A 139 -7.36 16.43 -7.64
CA LYS A 139 -6.69 17.38 -8.55
C LYS A 139 -7.57 17.88 -9.69
N LYS A 140 -8.20 16.96 -10.42
CA LYS A 140 -9.04 17.29 -11.57
C LYS A 140 -10.29 18.04 -11.16
N LYS A 141 -10.92 17.61 -10.06
CA LYS A 141 -12.19 18.16 -9.57
C LYS A 141 -12.03 19.57 -9.01
N GLU A 142 -10.96 19.83 -8.25
CA GLU A 142 -10.76 21.12 -7.58
C GLU A 142 -9.98 22.14 -8.44
N TYR A 143 -9.07 21.70 -9.32
CA TYR A 143 -8.13 22.60 -9.99
C TYR A 143 -8.03 22.44 -11.51
N GLY A 144 -8.84 21.57 -12.13
CA GLY A 144 -8.87 21.39 -13.59
C GLY A 144 -7.58 20.81 -14.19
N ALA A 145 -6.72 20.19 -13.38
CA ALA A 145 -5.41 19.69 -13.81
C ALA A 145 -5.54 18.54 -14.83
N LYS A 146 -4.84 18.64 -15.97
CA LYS A 146 -4.72 17.54 -16.94
C LYS A 146 -3.72 16.51 -16.42
N GLY A 147 -4.23 15.40 -15.85
CA GLY A 147 -3.37 14.30 -15.39
C GLY A 147 -2.46 13.77 -16.51
N VAL A 148 -1.18 13.56 -16.20
CA VAL A 148 -0.20 12.99 -17.12
C VAL A 148 -0.60 11.54 -17.42
N LYS A 149 -0.86 11.22 -18.71
CA LYS A 149 -1.03 9.83 -19.15
C LYS A 149 0.35 9.17 -19.19
N LYS A 150 0.81 8.60 -18.07
CA LYS A 150 1.92 7.64 -18.12
C LYS A 150 1.43 6.38 -18.85
N SER A 151 2.17 5.90 -19.85
CA SER A 151 1.91 4.60 -20.46
C SER A 151 2.05 3.55 -19.36
N LYS A 152 0.99 2.77 -19.10
CA LYS A 152 1.08 1.68 -18.14
C LYS A 152 1.79 0.52 -18.84
N PRO A 153 2.84 -0.05 -18.25
CA PRO A 153 3.44 -1.25 -18.82
C PRO A 153 2.39 -2.39 -18.83
N PRO A 154 2.57 -3.43 -19.67
CA PRO A 154 1.66 -4.56 -19.70
C PRO A 154 1.51 -5.17 -18.31
N ILE A 155 0.30 -5.59 -17.92
CA ILE A 155 0.08 -6.11 -16.56
C ILE A 155 0.94 -7.34 -16.25
N SER A 156 1.24 -8.13 -17.28
CA SER A 156 2.16 -9.26 -17.26
C SER A 156 3.63 -8.89 -16.98
N SER A 157 3.96 -7.60 -16.92
CA SER A 157 5.30 -7.11 -16.54
C SER A 157 5.46 -6.91 -15.02
N TYR A 158 4.37 -6.73 -14.26
CA TYR A 158 4.47 -6.40 -12.82
C TYR A 158 4.95 -7.60 -12.00
N ARG A 159 6.12 -7.58 -11.38
CA ARG A 159 6.57 -8.70 -10.52
C ARG A 159 6.26 -8.40 -9.03
N PRO A 160 6.17 -9.44 -8.17
CA PRO A 160 6.18 -9.23 -6.72
C PRO A 160 7.36 -8.34 -6.31
N THR A 161 7.11 -7.37 -5.44
CA THR A 161 8.18 -6.52 -4.87
C THR A 161 8.96 -7.28 -3.80
N TYR A 162 10.05 -6.70 -3.30
CA TYR A 162 10.82 -7.32 -2.21
C TYR A 162 9.91 -7.59 -1.00
N THR A 163 9.02 -6.64 -0.67
CA THR A 163 8.03 -6.81 0.40
C THR A 163 7.13 -8.03 0.20
N HIS A 164 6.65 -8.29 -1.03
CA HIS A 164 5.82 -9.47 -1.30
C HIS A 164 6.61 -10.77 -1.10
N GLU A 165 7.82 -10.86 -1.66
CA GLU A 165 8.67 -12.04 -1.52
C GLU A 165 9.06 -12.28 -0.05
N ALA A 166 9.39 -11.22 0.68
CA ALA A 166 9.72 -11.31 2.10
C ALA A 166 8.53 -11.78 2.94
N LEU A 167 7.32 -11.26 2.69
CA LEU A 167 6.10 -11.75 3.35
C LEU A 167 5.85 -13.22 3.04
N GLN A 168 6.03 -13.66 1.79
CA GLN A 168 5.91 -15.07 1.44
C GLN A 168 6.92 -15.92 2.22
N LYS A 169 8.19 -15.49 2.29
CA LYS A 169 9.22 -16.21 3.04
C LYS A 169 8.89 -16.28 4.54
N MET A 170 8.37 -15.20 5.11
CA MET A 170 7.98 -15.16 6.52
C MET A 170 6.73 -16.00 6.82
N VAL A 171 5.81 -16.16 5.85
CA VAL A 171 4.69 -17.11 5.95
C VAL A 171 5.21 -18.55 5.92
N GLU A 172 6.14 -18.86 5.01
CA GLU A 172 6.79 -20.19 4.91
C GLU A 172 7.51 -20.57 6.22
N MET A 173 8.24 -19.64 6.81
CA MET A 173 8.92 -19.83 8.10
C MET A 173 7.98 -19.82 9.31
N GLY A 174 6.70 -19.51 9.10
CA GLY A 174 5.69 -19.45 10.16
C GLY A 174 5.78 -18.23 11.07
N PHE A 175 6.58 -17.20 10.74
CA PHE A 175 6.57 -15.93 11.48
C PHE A 175 5.29 -15.14 11.24
N ILE A 176 4.81 -15.09 9.99
CA ILE A 176 3.51 -14.53 9.64
C ILE A 176 2.49 -15.65 9.54
N LYS A 177 1.40 -15.53 10.31
CA LYS A 177 0.32 -16.50 10.35
C LYS A 177 -0.77 -16.24 9.31
N HIS A 178 -0.98 -15.01 8.89
CA HIS A 178 -1.95 -14.71 7.84
C HIS A 178 -1.64 -13.38 7.19
N VAL A 179 -1.96 -13.24 5.92
CA VAL A 179 -1.87 -11.96 5.20
C VAL A 179 -3.28 -11.47 4.89
N ILE A 180 -3.61 -10.28 5.38
CA ILE A 180 -4.85 -9.57 5.05
C ILE A 180 -4.49 -8.46 4.09
N SER A 181 -4.99 -8.53 2.85
CA SER A 181 -4.63 -7.58 1.80
C SER A 181 -5.84 -6.78 1.32
N GLN A 182 -5.60 -5.48 1.12
CA GLN A 182 -6.51 -4.56 0.42
C GLN A 182 -6.21 -4.49 -1.08
N ASN A 183 -5.17 -5.16 -1.56
CA ASN A 183 -4.72 -5.08 -2.95
C ASN A 183 -5.47 -6.09 -3.81
N CYS A 184 -5.78 -5.67 -5.04
CA CYS A 184 -6.42 -6.53 -6.05
C CYS A 184 -5.47 -6.98 -7.16
N ASP A 185 -4.17 -6.67 -7.04
CA ASP A 185 -3.15 -6.85 -8.08
C ASP A 185 -2.70 -8.30 -8.26
N GLY A 186 -3.05 -9.19 -7.33
CA GLY A 186 -2.71 -10.62 -7.35
C GLY A 186 -1.24 -10.93 -7.04
N LEU A 187 -0.42 -9.95 -6.66
CA LEU A 187 1.03 -10.16 -6.46
C LEU A 187 1.34 -11.03 -5.24
N HIS A 188 0.49 -11.04 -4.21
CA HIS A 188 0.62 -11.97 -3.07
C HIS A 188 0.51 -13.43 -3.51
N ARG A 189 -0.52 -13.78 -4.29
CA ARG A 189 -0.67 -15.14 -4.83
C ARG A 189 0.49 -15.50 -5.75
N LEU A 190 0.90 -14.57 -6.61
CA LEU A 190 2.04 -14.80 -7.51
C LEU A 190 3.34 -15.04 -6.77
N SER A 191 3.57 -14.35 -5.64
CA SER A 191 4.74 -14.59 -4.80
C SER A 191 4.78 -16.00 -4.19
N GLY A 192 3.64 -16.70 -4.18
CA GLY A 192 3.52 -18.06 -3.65
C GLY A 192 2.84 -18.13 -2.28
N ILE A 193 2.20 -17.05 -1.79
CA ILE A 193 1.40 -17.12 -0.56
C ILE A 193 0.16 -17.98 -0.85
N PRO A 194 -0.06 -19.06 -0.10
CA PRO A 194 -1.15 -19.97 -0.37
C PRO A 194 -2.51 -19.31 -0.03
N PRO A 195 -3.59 -19.60 -0.78
CA PRO A 195 -4.89 -18.95 -0.60
C PRO A 195 -5.47 -19.06 0.81
N GLU A 196 -5.23 -20.17 1.52
CA GLU A 196 -5.68 -20.39 2.90
C GLU A 196 -4.95 -19.52 3.94
N ARG A 197 -3.86 -18.83 3.54
CA ARG A 197 -3.10 -17.88 4.36
C ARG A 197 -3.26 -16.44 3.89
N LEU A 198 -4.25 -16.17 3.02
CA LEU A 198 -4.47 -14.88 2.39
C LEU A 198 -5.95 -14.49 2.37
N SER A 199 -6.30 -13.33 2.94
CA SER A 199 -7.62 -12.70 2.81
C SER A 199 -7.54 -11.47 1.91
N GLU A 200 -8.12 -11.56 0.71
CA GLU A 200 -8.11 -10.50 -0.31
C GLU A 200 -9.39 -9.67 -0.23
N LEU A 201 -9.42 -8.70 0.69
CA LEU A 201 -10.63 -7.98 1.09
C LEU A 201 -11.33 -7.30 -0.08
N HIS A 202 -10.57 -6.72 -1.00
CA HIS A 202 -11.10 -5.97 -2.15
C HIS A 202 -11.18 -6.82 -3.44
N GLY A 203 -11.02 -8.14 -3.32
CA GLY A 203 -11.00 -9.07 -4.45
C GLY A 203 -9.65 -9.14 -5.15
N ASN A 204 -9.59 -9.89 -6.25
CA ASN A 204 -8.37 -10.15 -7.03
C ASN A 204 -8.68 -10.13 -8.53
N CYS A 205 -7.85 -9.43 -9.31
CA CYS A 205 -8.06 -9.26 -10.75
C CYS A 205 -7.85 -10.51 -11.61
N TYR A 206 -7.47 -11.63 -11.01
CA TYR A 206 -7.37 -12.96 -11.62
C TYR A 206 -8.43 -13.94 -11.11
N ILE A 207 -9.32 -13.52 -10.21
CA ILE A 207 -10.35 -14.41 -9.66
C ILE A 207 -11.72 -14.01 -10.17
N GLU A 208 -12.43 -14.99 -10.72
CA GLU A 208 -13.85 -14.91 -11.05
C GLU A 208 -14.67 -15.75 -10.08
N LYS A 209 -15.93 -15.37 -9.89
CA LYS A 209 -16.89 -16.09 -9.06
C LYS A 209 -18.18 -16.29 -9.85
N CYS A 210 -18.71 -17.51 -9.87
CA CYS A 210 -20.01 -17.78 -10.46
C CYS A 210 -21.12 -17.14 -9.64
N GLU A 211 -22.02 -16.38 -10.28
CA GLU A 211 -23.15 -15.73 -9.63
C GLU A 211 -24.22 -16.70 -9.11
N LYS A 212 -24.28 -17.93 -9.65
CA LYS A 212 -25.28 -18.94 -9.29
C LYS A 212 -24.78 -19.90 -8.20
N CYS A 213 -23.63 -20.54 -8.41
CA CYS A 213 -23.12 -21.55 -7.47
C CYS A 213 -22.01 -21.06 -6.53
N GLY A 214 -21.49 -19.84 -6.73
CA GLY A 214 -20.42 -19.28 -5.90
C GLY A 214 -19.02 -19.87 -6.13
N THR A 215 -18.86 -20.85 -7.02
CA THR A 215 -17.55 -21.44 -7.37
C THR A 215 -16.61 -20.34 -7.84
N ARG A 216 -15.38 -20.35 -7.31
CA ARG A 216 -14.30 -19.42 -7.68
C ARG A 216 -13.35 -20.07 -8.67
N TYR A 217 -12.94 -19.29 -9.66
CA TYR A 217 -11.98 -19.68 -10.69
C TYR A 217 -10.80 -18.72 -10.62
N GLU A 218 -9.64 -19.24 -10.27
CA GLU A 218 -8.38 -18.51 -10.42
C GLU A 218 -7.87 -18.71 -11.84
N ARG A 219 -7.73 -17.60 -12.57
CA ARG A 219 -7.22 -17.57 -13.93
C ARG A 219 -5.70 -17.42 -13.89
N LYS A 220 -5.02 -17.92 -14.93
CA LYS A 220 -3.59 -17.67 -15.11
C LYS A 220 -3.34 -16.16 -15.21
N PHE A 221 -2.14 -15.73 -14.80
CA PHE A 221 -1.79 -14.31 -14.73
C PHE A 221 -1.73 -13.62 -16.12
N SER A 222 -1.81 -14.35 -17.23
CA SER A 222 -2.03 -13.83 -18.59
C SER A 222 -3.44 -13.29 -18.81
N HIS A 223 -4.44 -13.87 -18.14
CA HIS A 223 -5.86 -13.62 -18.39
C HIS A 223 -6.42 -12.69 -17.32
N ARG A 224 -6.37 -11.38 -17.59
CA ARG A 224 -7.08 -10.43 -16.74
C ARG A 224 -8.58 -10.60 -16.95
N THR A 225 -9.33 -10.73 -15.85
CA THR A 225 -10.81 -10.89 -15.90
C THR A 225 -11.55 -9.56 -16.06
N VAL A 226 -10.81 -8.47 -16.34
CA VAL A 226 -11.39 -7.15 -16.61
C VAL A 226 -12.13 -7.22 -17.95
N PRO A 227 -13.27 -6.52 -18.13
CA PRO A 227 -14.05 -6.61 -19.36
C PRO A 227 -13.25 -5.98 -20.51
N VAL A 228 -12.42 -6.79 -21.17
CA VAL A 228 -11.94 -6.46 -22.50
C VAL A 228 -13.18 -6.57 -23.37
N GLY A 229 -13.46 -5.50 -24.12
CA GLY A 229 -14.66 -5.30 -24.95
C GLY A 229 -14.86 -6.30 -26.09
N HIS A 230 -14.80 -7.60 -25.80
CA HIS A 230 -15.50 -8.61 -26.55
C HIS A 230 -16.98 -8.33 -26.36
N LYS A 231 -17.72 -8.20 -27.48
CA LYS A 231 -19.18 -8.24 -27.49
C LYS A 231 -19.61 -9.43 -26.63
N ALA A 232 -20.01 -9.17 -25.38
CA ALA A 232 -20.15 -10.23 -24.41
C ALA A 232 -21.24 -11.20 -24.89
N LEU A 233 -20.93 -12.49 -24.89
CA LEU A 233 -21.91 -13.58 -25.05
C LEU A 233 -22.94 -13.62 -23.89
N VAL A 234 -22.86 -12.65 -22.97
CA VAL A 234 -23.59 -12.59 -21.71
C VAL A 234 -24.23 -11.19 -21.58
N PRO A 235 -25.55 -11.09 -21.32
CA PRO A 235 -26.21 -9.81 -21.12
C PRO A 235 -25.66 -9.10 -19.88
N PRO A 236 -25.40 -7.78 -19.94
CA PRO A 236 -24.94 -7.03 -18.77
C PRO A 236 -26.03 -7.01 -17.69
N GLN A 237 -25.63 -7.21 -16.43
CA GLN A 237 -26.52 -7.05 -15.29
C GLN A 237 -25.88 -6.07 -14.31
N PRO A 238 -26.27 -4.79 -14.34
CA PRO A 238 -25.79 -3.82 -13.37
C PRO A 238 -26.10 -4.27 -11.95
N CYS A 239 -25.10 -4.23 -11.07
CA CYS A 239 -25.28 -4.47 -9.66
C CYS A 239 -26.26 -3.45 -9.08
N HIS A 240 -27.21 -3.90 -8.27
CA HIS A 240 -28.17 -3.00 -7.62
C HIS A 240 -27.51 -2.06 -6.60
N LYS A 241 -26.26 -2.34 -6.18
CA LYS A 241 -25.53 -1.56 -5.16
C LYS A 241 -24.62 -0.50 -5.77
N CYS A 242 -23.66 -0.89 -6.62
CA CYS A 242 -22.73 0.05 -7.24
C CYS A 242 -23.10 0.44 -8.68
N HIS A 243 -24.16 -0.14 -9.25
CA HIS A 243 -24.64 0.13 -10.62
C HIS A 243 -23.64 -0.22 -11.74
N ILE A 244 -22.61 -1.02 -11.44
CA ILE A 244 -21.61 -1.50 -12.42
C ILE A 244 -21.94 -2.94 -12.82
N ASN A 245 -21.67 -3.30 -14.08
CA ASN A 245 -21.74 -4.70 -14.53
C ASN A 245 -20.49 -5.48 -14.07
N HIS A 246 -20.66 -6.48 -13.22
CA HIS A 246 -19.55 -7.31 -12.74
C HIS A 246 -19.29 -8.55 -13.60
N ARG A 247 -20.20 -8.90 -14.52
CA ARG A 247 -20.03 -10.08 -15.37
C ARG A 247 -18.83 -9.91 -16.29
N THR A 248 -17.98 -10.94 -16.35
CA THR A 248 -16.74 -10.93 -17.16
C THR A 248 -16.96 -11.46 -18.57
N GLY A 249 -18.12 -12.07 -18.83
CA GLY A 249 -18.46 -12.71 -20.10
C GLY A 249 -18.24 -14.23 -20.09
N GLY A 250 -17.67 -14.79 -19.02
CA GLY A 250 -17.50 -16.23 -18.85
C GLY A 250 -18.75 -16.96 -18.34
N ILE A 251 -18.80 -18.27 -18.57
CA ILE A 251 -19.83 -19.19 -18.05
C ILE A 251 -19.14 -20.16 -17.09
N CYS A 252 -19.84 -20.52 -16.01
CA CYS A 252 -19.37 -21.45 -15.00
C CYS A 252 -19.02 -22.81 -15.61
N GLU A 253 -17.81 -23.28 -15.34
CA GLU A 253 -17.27 -24.56 -15.83
C GLU A 253 -17.81 -25.77 -15.05
N LYS A 254 -18.52 -25.53 -13.94
CA LYS A 254 -19.16 -26.60 -13.17
C LYS A 254 -20.32 -27.18 -13.98
N GLN A 255 -20.32 -28.50 -14.12
CA GLN A 255 -21.40 -29.23 -14.77
C GLN A 255 -22.77 -28.82 -14.20
N ASP A 256 -23.73 -28.58 -15.09
CA ASP A 256 -25.12 -28.18 -14.80
C ASP A 256 -25.32 -26.84 -14.08
N CYS A 257 -24.28 -26.00 -13.93
CA CYS A 257 -24.45 -24.68 -13.33
C CYS A 257 -24.97 -23.66 -14.35
N GLU A 258 -24.35 -23.55 -15.53
CA GLU A 258 -24.64 -22.55 -16.58
C GLU A 258 -24.66 -21.08 -16.09
N GLY A 259 -24.17 -20.80 -14.88
CA GLY A 259 -24.20 -19.48 -14.27
C GLY A 259 -23.11 -18.58 -14.82
N TYR A 260 -23.35 -17.27 -14.91
CA TYR A 260 -22.35 -16.35 -15.41
C TYR A 260 -21.23 -16.09 -14.38
N LEU A 261 -20.03 -15.84 -14.89
CA LEU A 261 -18.88 -15.48 -14.09
C LEU A 261 -18.82 -13.97 -13.87
N MET A 262 -18.52 -13.58 -12.64
CA MET A 262 -18.35 -12.20 -12.20
C MET A 262 -16.92 -11.97 -11.70
N ASN A 263 -16.39 -10.78 -11.91
CA ASN A 263 -15.14 -10.38 -11.27
C ASN A 263 -15.36 -10.20 -9.76
N THR A 264 -14.29 -10.37 -8.98
CA THR A 264 -14.35 -10.23 -7.51
C THR A 264 -14.01 -8.82 -7.02
N ILE A 265 -13.72 -7.87 -7.92
CA ILE A 265 -13.25 -6.54 -7.56
C ILE A 265 -14.35 -5.73 -6.89
N ILE A 266 -14.05 -5.24 -5.69
CA ILE A 266 -14.94 -4.37 -4.93
C ILE A 266 -14.75 -2.91 -5.39
N ASN A 267 -15.84 -2.24 -5.76
CA ASN A 267 -15.83 -0.82 -6.12
C ASN A 267 -16.36 0.05 -4.96
N PHE A 268 -16.23 1.37 -5.10
CA PHE A 268 -16.86 2.27 -4.14
C PHE A 268 -18.39 2.08 -4.13
N GLY A 269 -18.95 1.95 -2.93
CA GLY A 269 -20.35 1.65 -2.72
C GLY A 269 -20.69 0.16 -2.69
N ASP A 270 -19.75 -0.73 -3.05
CA ASP A 270 -19.90 -2.17 -2.81
C ASP A 270 -19.57 -2.52 -1.35
N PHE A 271 -20.11 -3.66 -0.91
CA PHE A 271 -19.72 -4.27 0.36
C PHE A 271 -18.58 -5.26 0.11
N LEU A 272 -17.69 -5.40 1.10
CA LEU A 272 -16.76 -6.53 1.13
C LEU A 272 -17.54 -7.84 1.14
N GLU A 273 -16.97 -8.88 0.56
CA GLU A 273 -17.60 -10.20 0.59
C GLU A 273 -17.59 -10.77 2.02
N ASP A 274 -18.77 -11.15 2.52
CA ASP A 274 -18.95 -11.54 3.92
C ASP A 274 -18.08 -12.71 4.34
N SER A 275 -17.89 -13.71 3.49
CA SER A 275 -17.01 -14.85 3.78
C SER A 275 -15.56 -14.40 3.96
N VAL A 276 -15.04 -13.63 3.00
CA VAL A 276 -13.66 -13.13 3.04
C VAL A 276 -13.43 -12.22 4.25
N LEU A 277 -14.39 -11.34 4.56
CA LEU A 277 -14.31 -10.47 5.72
C LEU A 277 -14.43 -11.26 7.02
N SER A 278 -15.29 -12.28 7.08
CA SER A 278 -15.43 -13.15 8.25
C SER A 278 -14.14 -13.92 8.53
N ASP A 279 -13.52 -14.49 7.50
CA ASP A 279 -12.23 -15.19 7.62
C ASP A 279 -11.14 -14.22 8.08
N ALA A 280 -11.05 -13.03 7.48
CA ALA A 280 -10.12 -12.00 7.90
C ALA A 280 -10.31 -11.56 9.37
N LYS A 281 -11.57 -11.45 9.82
CA LYS A 281 -11.88 -11.16 11.24
C LYS A 281 -11.47 -12.30 12.17
N ALA A 282 -11.69 -13.55 11.77
CA ALA A 282 -11.30 -14.72 12.54
C ALA A 282 -9.78 -14.83 12.69
N GLU A 283 -9.02 -14.42 11.67
CA GLU A 283 -7.56 -14.36 11.71
C GLU A 283 -7.07 -13.17 12.51
N ALA A 284 -7.67 -11.99 12.33
CA ALA A 284 -7.31 -10.78 13.06
C ALA A 284 -7.59 -10.88 14.57
N SER A 285 -8.65 -11.58 14.99
CA SER A 285 -8.99 -11.77 16.41
C SER A 285 -8.02 -12.69 17.16
N LYS A 286 -7.25 -13.52 16.44
CA LYS A 286 -6.20 -14.37 17.02
C LYS A 286 -4.88 -13.62 17.19
N ALA A 287 -4.70 -12.51 16.49
CA ALA A 287 -3.43 -11.81 16.43
C ALA A 287 -3.00 -11.33 17.82
N ASP A 288 -1.69 -11.43 18.08
CA ASP A 288 -1.02 -10.72 19.17
C ASP A 288 0.02 -9.70 18.66
N LEU A 289 0.16 -9.60 17.33
CA LEU A 289 0.91 -8.56 16.63
C LEU A 289 0.30 -8.34 15.24
N VAL A 290 0.14 -7.08 14.85
CA VAL A 290 -0.26 -6.69 13.48
C VAL A 290 0.89 -5.96 12.81
N PHE A 291 1.30 -6.42 11.63
CA PHE A 291 2.33 -5.80 10.81
C PHE A 291 1.72 -5.15 9.56
N CYS A 292 1.44 -3.86 9.65
CA CYS A 292 0.82 -3.07 8.60
C CYS A 292 1.86 -2.46 7.64
N LEU A 293 1.70 -2.72 6.34
CA LEU A 293 2.63 -2.30 5.29
C LEU A 293 1.88 -1.59 4.16
N GLY A 294 2.27 -0.35 3.85
CA GLY A 294 1.82 0.38 2.66
C GLY A 294 0.31 0.65 2.61
N SER A 295 -0.34 0.84 3.77
CA SER A 295 -1.75 1.25 3.86
C SER A 295 -1.88 2.53 4.68
N THR A 296 -2.76 3.43 4.23
CA THR A 296 -3.14 4.62 5.00
C THR A 296 -4.17 4.31 6.09
N LEU A 297 -4.71 3.08 6.13
CA LEU A 297 -5.70 2.61 7.11
C LEU A 297 -6.98 3.48 7.19
N GLN A 298 -7.39 4.08 6.08
CA GLN A 298 -8.57 4.95 6.00
C GLN A 298 -9.86 4.26 5.56
N VAL A 299 -9.78 3.03 5.05
CA VAL A 299 -10.94 2.35 4.45
C VAL A 299 -11.59 1.39 5.44
N THR A 300 -12.80 1.72 5.84
CA THR A 300 -13.67 0.87 6.68
C THR A 300 -14.49 -0.09 5.80
N PRO A 301 -14.70 -1.36 6.22
CA PRO A 301 -14.34 -1.95 7.52
C PRO A 301 -12.93 -2.58 7.58
N ALA A 302 -12.13 -2.51 6.52
CA ALA A 302 -10.81 -3.16 6.48
C ALA A 302 -9.87 -2.67 7.59
N ASN A 303 -9.86 -1.36 7.87
CA ASN A 303 -9.02 -0.78 8.92
C ASN A 303 -9.41 -1.22 10.34
N MET A 304 -10.65 -1.68 10.57
CA MET A 304 -11.09 -2.15 11.88
C MET A 304 -10.39 -3.45 12.30
N LEU A 305 -9.82 -4.20 11.36
CA LEU A 305 -9.12 -5.47 11.62
C LEU A 305 -7.83 -5.28 12.45
N ILE A 306 -7.28 -4.07 12.47
CA ILE A 306 -6.00 -3.75 13.11
C ILE A 306 -6.04 -3.93 14.64
N GLU A 307 -7.20 -3.70 15.28
CA GLU A 307 -7.34 -3.70 16.74
C GLU A 307 -8.24 -4.84 17.26
N MET A 308 -8.45 -5.90 16.47
CA MET A 308 -9.40 -6.97 16.82
C MET A 308 -8.86 -8.03 17.79
N GLY A 309 -7.55 -8.28 17.80
CA GLY A 309 -6.94 -9.35 18.58
C GLY A 309 -6.58 -8.92 20.00
N GLN A 310 -5.38 -8.40 20.16
CA GLN A 310 -4.81 -8.05 21.46
C GLN A 310 -5.23 -6.66 22.00
N LYS A 311 -5.29 -6.54 23.33
CA LYS A 311 -5.28 -5.25 24.06
C LYS A 311 -4.21 -5.31 25.17
N PRO A 312 -3.28 -4.34 25.26
CA PRO A 312 -3.11 -3.21 24.34
C PRO A 312 -2.68 -3.66 22.93
N THR A 313 -3.05 -2.88 21.92
CA THR A 313 -2.74 -3.19 20.53
C THR A 313 -1.23 -3.12 20.28
N ARG A 314 -0.61 -4.24 19.93
CA ARG A 314 0.76 -4.28 19.37
C ARG A 314 0.71 -4.15 17.86
N LEU A 315 1.25 -3.07 17.32
CA LEU A 315 1.09 -2.69 15.92
C LEU A 315 2.40 -2.14 15.35
N ILE A 316 2.83 -2.67 14.23
CA ILE A 316 3.92 -2.11 13.43
C ILE A 316 3.30 -1.48 12.19
N ILE A 317 3.62 -0.22 11.88
CA ILE A 317 3.16 0.47 10.67
C ILE A 317 4.38 0.95 9.88
N CYS A 318 4.50 0.47 8.65
CA CYS A 318 5.34 1.08 7.63
C CYS A 318 4.47 1.74 6.57
N ASN A 319 4.53 3.06 6.50
CA ASN A 319 3.86 3.84 5.46
C ASN A 319 4.52 5.20 5.35
N ARG A 320 4.62 5.77 4.15
CA ARG A 320 5.14 7.13 3.97
C ARG A 320 4.21 8.20 4.54
N GLN A 321 2.90 7.99 4.42
CA GLN A 321 1.90 8.96 4.90
C GLN A 321 1.46 8.62 6.32
N VAL A 322 1.00 9.64 7.06
CA VAL A 322 0.38 9.45 8.37
C VAL A 322 -0.85 8.56 8.28
N THR A 323 -1.12 7.80 9.35
CA THR A 323 -2.32 6.96 9.47
C THR A 323 -3.12 7.33 10.71
N PRO A 324 -4.44 7.08 10.72
CA PRO A 324 -5.25 7.25 11.92
C PRO A 324 -4.77 6.40 13.11
N TYR A 325 -3.92 5.39 12.90
CA TYR A 325 -3.45 4.46 13.94
C TYR A 325 -2.03 4.76 14.41
N ASP A 326 -1.39 5.83 13.93
CA ASP A 326 -0.02 6.19 14.34
C ASP A 326 0.07 6.41 15.86
N PHE A 327 -0.98 6.97 16.47
CA PHE A 327 -1.04 7.15 17.92
C PHE A 327 -1.06 5.82 18.68
N VAL A 328 -1.63 4.75 18.11
CA VAL A 328 -1.71 3.41 18.71
C VAL A 328 -0.31 2.80 18.79
N CYS A 329 0.51 2.96 17.75
CA CYS A 329 1.91 2.49 17.77
C CYS A 329 2.74 3.13 18.89
N CYS A 330 2.44 4.39 19.22
CA CYS A 330 3.16 5.18 20.22
C CYS A 330 2.65 4.96 21.66
N GLN A 331 1.56 4.21 21.86
CA GLN A 331 1.10 3.87 23.20
C GLN A 331 2.12 2.95 23.88
N LYS A 332 2.29 3.15 25.19
CA LYS A 332 3.15 2.33 26.04
C LYS A 332 2.40 1.93 27.30
N GLU A 333 2.66 0.72 27.78
CA GLU A 333 2.18 0.29 29.09
C GLU A 333 2.90 1.03 30.22
N GLU A 334 2.27 1.08 31.39
CA GLU A 334 2.85 1.72 32.57
C GLU A 334 4.13 0.99 32.99
N GLY A 335 5.22 1.73 33.17
CA GLY A 335 6.53 1.17 33.50
C GLY A 335 7.30 0.57 32.30
N ALA A 336 6.72 0.53 31.09
CA ALA A 336 7.43 0.10 29.90
C ALA A 336 8.43 1.17 29.41
N THR A 337 9.61 0.72 29.01
CA THR A 337 10.64 1.56 28.36
C THR A 337 10.23 1.92 26.93
N ASP A 338 9.69 0.94 26.22
CA ASP A 338 9.41 1.02 24.79
C ASP A 338 7.90 1.06 24.50
N PRO A 339 7.48 1.67 23.37
CA PRO A 339 6.11 1.60 22.92
C PRO A 339 5.67 0.17 22.54
N ASN A 340 4.37 -0.09 22.66
CA ASN A 340 3.74 -1.37 22.31
C ASN A 340 3.85 -1.68 20.81
N GLY A 341 4.05 -0.66 19.98
CA GLY A 341 4.16 -0.73 18.53
C GLY A 341 5.41 -0.06 17.97
N CYS A 342 5.55 -0.07 16.65
CA CYS A 342 6.59 0.64 15.90
C CYS A 342 5.95 1.45 14.77
N ARG A 343 6.38 2.69 14.56
CA ARG A 343 5.97 3.50 13.41
C ARG A 343 7.20 3.89 12.61
N VAL A 344 7.24 3.45 11.35
CA VAL A 344 8.35 3.70 10.42
C VAL A 344 7.86 4.44 9.18
N PHE A 345 8.25 5.69 9.03
CA PHE A 345 7.95 6.48 7.84
C PHE A 345 8.95 6.13 6.74
N GLY A 346 8.48 5.59 5.62
CA GLY A 346 9.38 5.24 4.50
C GLY A 346 8.87 4.09 3.63
N ASP A 347 9.80 3.55 2.85
CA ASP A 347 9.54 2.52 1.84
C ASP A 347 9.43 1.15 2.48
N CYS A 348 8.38 0.41 2.13
CA CYS A 348 8.19 -0.94 2.66
C CYS A 348 9.34 -1.87 2.24
N ASP A 349 9.87 -1.73 1.02
CA ASP A 349 11.00 -2.56 0.56
C ASP A 349 12.27 -2.29 1.38
N ASP A 350 12.55 -1.03 1.74
CA ASP A 350 13.71 -0.68 2.57
C ASP A 350 13.55 -1.23 4.00
N LEU A 351 12.37 -1.06 4.60
CA LEU A 351 12.07 -1.67 5.89
C LEU A 351 12.23 -3.19 5.83
N MET A 352 11.63 -3.85 4.85
CA MET A 352 11.62 -5.30 4.76
C MET A 352 13.01 -5.87 4.53
N ARG A 353 13.91 -5.17 3.82
CA ARG A 353 15.32 -5.59 3.70
C ARG A 353 16.00 -5.66 5.05
N GLU A 354 15.87 -4.62 5.85
CA GLU A 354 16.45 -4.57 7.20
C GLU A 354 15.76 -5.55 8.16
N VAL A 355 14.44 -5.73 8.07
CA VAL A 355 13.72 -6.76 8.85
C VAL A 355 14.20 -8.16 8.49
N MET A 356 14.31 -8.49 7.20
CA MET A 356 14.80 -9.79 6.74
C MET A 356 16.25 -10.02 7.16
N LEU A 357 17.10 -9.00 7.13
CA LEU A 357 18.47 -9.06 7.66
C LEU A 357 18.49 -9.41 9.16
N ASN A 358 17.62 -8.80 9.97
CA ASN A 358 17.52 -9.09 11.40
C ASN A 358 16.83 -10.44 11.69
N ILE A 359 16.02 -10.97 10.77
CA ILE A 359 15.35 -12.27 10.92
C ILE A 359 16.26 -13.43 10.52
N LEU A 360 16.80 -13.39 9.29
CA LEU A 360 17.61 -14.46 8.68
C LEU A 360 19.10 -14.35 8.99
N GLY A 361 19.59 -13.16 9.32
CA GLY A 361 21.02 -12.85 9.35
C GLY A 361 21.60 -12.60 7.96
N PRO A 362 22.85 -12.07 7.85
CA PRO A 362 23.46 -11.74 6.57
C PRO A 362 23.59 -12.94 5.61
N GLU A 363 24.05 -14.08 6.11
CA GLU A 363 24.20 -15.31 5.32
C GLU A 363 22.85 -15.84 4.83
N GLY A 364 21.84 -15.88 5.70
CA GLY A 364 20.51 -16.34 5.31
C GLY A 364 19.82 -15.43 4.30
N VAL A 365 20.05 -14.11 4.34
CA VAL A 365 19.58 -13.20 3.28
C VAL A 365 20.31 -13.46 1.96
N LEU A 366 21.63 -13.68 1.98
CA LEU A 366 22.39 -13.99 0.77
C LEU A 366 21.87 -15.27 0.11
N GLU A 367 21.74 -16.36 0.88
CA GLU A 367 21.20 -17.64 0.37
C GLU A 367 19.78 -17.48 -0.20
N TRP A 368 18.93 -16.69 0.46
CA TRP A 368 17.57 -16.46 -0.02
C TRP A 368 17.52 -15.60 -1.30
N GLU A 369 18.39 -14.59 -1.42
CA GLU A 369 18.51 -13.75 -2.62
C GLU A 369 19.17 -14.47 -3.80
N GLU A 370 20.07 -15.43 -3.54
CA GLU A 370 20.66 -16.28 -4.60
C GLU A 370 19.58 -17.06 -5.36
N LEU A 371 18.47 -17.41 -4.71
CA LEU A 371 17.32 -18.11 -5.33
C LEU A 371 16.34 -17.19 -6.07
N ARG A 372 16.60 -15.87 -6.10
CA ARG A 372 15.71 -14.90 -6.74
C ARG A 372 15.58 -15.11 -8.26
N PRO A 373 16.63 -15.46 -9.02
CA PRO A 373 16.49 -15.77 -10.45
C PRO A 373 15.53 -16.94 -10.72
N GLU A 374 15.53 -18.00 -9.90
CA GLU A 374 14.57 -19.10 -10.01
C GLU A 374 13.14 -18.63 -9.74
N ARG A 375 12.93 -17.79 -8.70
CA ARG A 375 11.61 -17.19 -8.42
C ARG A 375 11.11 -16.35 -9.59
N MET A 376 11.98 -15.54 -10.21
CA MET A 376 11.60 -14.75 -11.39
C MET A 376 11.14 -15.65 -12.54
N LYS A 377 11.87 -16.74 -12.83
CA LYS A 377 11.47 -17.73 -13.85
C LYS A 377 10.13 -18.39 -13.51
N LEU A 378 9.90 -18.72 -12.24
CA LEU A 378 8.62 -19.28 -11.79
C LEU A 378 7.47 -18.28 -12.01
N TYR A 379 7.67 -17.01 -11.66
CA TYR A 379 6.65 -15.98 -11.90
C TYR A 379 6.33 -15.82 -13.38
N ASP A 380 7.35 -15.95 -14.25
CA ASP A 380 7.18 -15.93 -15.70
C ASP A 380 6.36 -17.14 -16.16
N GLN A 381 6.67 -18.35 -15.68
CA GLN A 381 5.90 -19.56 -16.01
C GLN A 381 4.44 -19.48 -15.58
N MET A 382 4.15 -18.91 -14.40
CA MET A 382 2.78 -18.70 -13.90
C MET A 382 1.97 -17.70 -14.75
N ARG A 383 2.63 -16.97 -15.66
CA ARG A 383 2.05 -15.94 -16.53
C ARG A 383 1.88 -16.36 -17.98
N VAL A 384 2.45 -17.48 -18.40
CA VAL A 384 2.41 -17.94 -19.79
C VAL A 384 1.39 -19.07 -19.90
N ASP A 385 0.54 -19.04 -20.92
CA ASP A 385 -0.27 -20.21 -21.26
C ASP A 385 0.65 -21.32 -21.78
N GLU A 386 0.42 -22.59 -21.44
CA GLU A 386 1.32 -23.72 -21.81
C GLU A 386 1.64 -23.78 -23.32
N VAL A 387 0.76 -23.22 -24.15
CA VAL A 387 0.89 -23.17 -25.61
C VAL A 387 2.02 -22.24 -26.07
N ASP A 388 2.31 -21.15 -25.35
CA ASP A 388 3.36 -20.18 -25.70
C ASP A 388 4.74 -20.61 -25.17
N TYR A 389 4.81 -21.32 -24.03
CA TYR A 389 6.09 -21.75 -23.45
C TYR A 389 6.83 -22.78 -24.31
N MET A 390 6.10 -23.67 -24.98
CA MET A 390 6.65 -24.66 -25.92
C MET A 390 7.08 -24.08 -27.28
N GLN A 391 6.74 -22.81 -27.58
CA GLN A 391 7.22 -22.11 -28.77
C GLN A 391 8.44 -21.21 -28.46
N MET A 392 8.78 -21.01 -27.18
CA MET A 392 9.94 -20.22 -26.75
C MET A 392 11.17 -21.07 -26.36
N LEU A 393 11.02 -22.40 -26.31
CA LEU A 393 12.11 -23.39 -26.26
C LEU A 393 12.35 -23.97 -27.65
#